data_AF-A0A960QXI1-F1
#
_entry.id   AF-A0A960QXI1-F1
#
_cell.length_a   1.000
_cell.length_b   1.000
_cell.length_c   1.000
_cell.angle_alpha   90.00
_cell.angle_beta   90.00
_cell.angle_gamma   90.00
#
_symmetry.space_group_name_H-M   'P 1'
#
loop_
_entity.id
_entity.type
_entity.pdbx_description
1 polymer ?
#
loop_
_entity_poly.entity_id
_entity_poly.type
_entity_poly.pdbx_seq_one_letter_code
_entity_poly.pdbx_strand_id
1 'polypeptide(L)'
;MSSNQSSAERPVSLVTGGAGFLGSHLTDRLLSEGHRVIALDNLITGSTDNIEHLAGNENYEFIKHDVTKYIYIPGRVDFIFHFASPASPLDYLELPIQTLKVGSLGTHNALGLAKAKGAT
;
A
#
# COMPACT_ATOMS: atom_id res chain seq x y z
N MET A 1 -4.13 -22.51 35.84
CA MET A 1 -3.69 -22.83 34.46
C MET A 1 -3.99 -21.62 33.61
N SER A 2 -3.06 -20.67 33.55
CA SER A 2 -3.19 -19.48 32.69
C SER A 2 -2.70 -19.88 31.32
N SER A 3 -3.62 -19.98 30.35
CA SER A 3 -3.29 -20.22 28.95
C SER A 3 -2.44 -19.06 28.44
N ASN A 4 -1.16 -19.33 28.20
CA ASN A 4 -0.24 -18.45 27.50
C ASN A 4 -0.66 -18.43 26.03
N GLN A 5 -1.60 -17.56 25.66
CA GLN A 5 -1.86 -17.26 24.26
C GLN A 5 -0.63 -16.52 23.75
N SER A 6 0.20 -17.21 22.97
CA SER A 6 1.18 -16.57 22.09
C SER A 6 0.42 -15.54 21.27
N SER A 7 0.68 -14.25 21.49
CA SER A 7 0.14 -13.19 20.63
C SER A 7 0.74 -13.41 19.24
N ALA A 8 -0.05 -13.95 18.32
CA ALA A 8 0.35 -14.05 16.93
C ALA A 8 0.86 -12.68 16.49
N GLU A 9 2.03 -12.65 15.87
CA GLU A 9 2.67 -11.40 15.52
C GLU A 9 1.79 -10.61 14.55
N ARG A 10 1.64 -9.30 14.79
CA ARG A 10 0.75 -8.45 14.00
C ARG A 10 1.13 -8.52 12.51
N PRO A 11 0.20 -8.84 11.59
CA PRO A 11 0.52 -8.84 10.16
C PRO A 11 0.85 -7.43 9.66
N VAL A 12 1.82 -7.33 8.75
CA VAL A 12 2.20 -6.07 8.09
C VAL A 12 1.75 -6.08 6.64
N SER A 13 0.80 -5.21 6.30
CA SER A 13 0.28 -5.07 4.94
C SER A 13 0.82 -3.81 4.28
N LEU A 14 1.32 -3.94 3.05
CA LEU A 14 1.65 -2.81 2.21
C LEU A 14 0.54 -2.58 1.18
N VAL A 15 0.06 -1.35 1.06
CA VAL A 15 -0.98 -0.96 0.09
C VAL A 15 -0.41 0.11 -0.82
N THR A 16 -0.19 -0.20 -2.10
CA THR A 16 0.14 0.85 -3.07
C THR A 16 -1.12 1.50 -3.61
N GLY A 17 -1.10 2.80 -3.92
CA GLY A 17 -2.32 3.54 -4.21
C GLY A 17 -3.14 3.79 -2.95
N GLY A 18 -2.49 3.79 -1.78
CA GLY A 18 -3.16 3.85 -0.48
C GLY A 18 -3.89 5.16 -0.20
N ALA A 19 -3.58 6.24 -0.92
CA ALA A 19 -4.31 7.50 -0.86
C ALA A 19 -5.40 7.62 -1.96
N GLY A 20 -5.56 6.60 -2.81
CA GLY A 20 -6.67 6.48 -3.74
C GLY A 20 -7.95 5.98 -3.09
N PHE A 21 -9.06 5.96 -3.85
CA PHE A 21 -10.37 5.54 -3.33
C PHE A 21 -10.36 4.12 -2.75
N LEU A 22 -10.01 3.10 -3.55
CA LEU A 22 -10.02 1.71 -3.06
C LEU A 22 -8.90 1.44 -2.03
N GLY A 23 -7.71 2.02 -2.24
CA GLY A 23 -6.57 1.78 -1.36
C GLY A 23 -6.78 2.31 0.06
N SER A 24 -7.41 3.47 0.21
CA SER A 24 -7.73 4.04 1.52
C SER A 24 -8.79 3.23 2.28
N HIS A 25 -9.85 2.79 1.59
CA HIS A 25 -10.87 1.94 2.20
C HIS A 25 -10.32 0.57 2.62
N LEU A 26 -9.44 -0.01 1.79
CA LEU A 26 -8.73 -1.25 2.16
C LEU A 26 -7.81 -1.01 3.37
N THR A 27 -7.14 0.14 3.43
CA THR A 27 -6.30 0.54 4.56
C THR A 27 -7.12 0.59 5.86
N ASP A 28 -8.28 1.25 5.85
CA ASP A 28 -9.18 1.29 7.00
C ASP A 28 -9.62 -0.11 7.43
N ARG A 29 -9.96 -0.96 6.46
CA ARG A 29 -10.36 -2.35 6.75
C ARG A 29 -9.23 -3.13 7.40
N LEU A 30 -8.03 -3.11 6.83
CA LEU A 30 -6.87 -3.84 7.35
C LEU A 30 -6.49 -3.37 8.76
N LEU A 31 -6.51 -2.05 9.01
CA LEU A 31 -6.30 -1.49 10.35
C LEU A 31 -7.37 -1.98 11.34
N SER A 32 -8.65 -2.04 10.92
CA SER A 32 -9.73 -2.58 11.76
C SER A 32 -9.59 -4.08 12.06
N GLU A 33 -8.91 -4.82 11.17
CA GLU A 33 -8.57 -6.25 11.35
C GLU A 33 -7.28 -6.44 12.18
N GLY A 34 -6.66 -5.34 12.61
CA GLY A 34 -5.50 -5.35 13.50
C GLY A 34 -4.16 -5.41 12.77
N HIS A 35 -4.10 -5.23 11.45
CA HIS A 35 -2.85 -5.14 10.71
C HIS A 35 -2.09 -3.85 11.05
N ARG A 36 -0.76 -3.86 10.88
CA ARG A 36 -0.01 -2.64 10.62
C ARG A 36 -0.05 -2.38 9.11
N VAL A 37 -0.38 -1.17 8.69
CA VAL A 37 -0.51 -0.82 7.28
C VAL A 37 0.53 0.22 6.88
N ILE A 38 1.24 -0.06 5.79
CA ILE A 38 2.15 0.86 5.11
C ILE A 38 1.52 1.24 3.77
N ALA A 39 1.05 2.49 3.64
CA ALA A 39 0.49 3.00 2.41
C ALA A 39 1.58 3.67 1.55
N LEU A 40 1.72 3.23 0.30
CA LEU A 40 2.54 3.90 -0.72
C LEU A 40 1.63 4.65 -1.68
N ASP A 41 1.90 5.93 -1.91
CA ASP A 41 1.23 6.70 -2.96
C ASP A 41 2.11 7.87 -3.41
N ASN A 42 2.06 8.26 -4.68
CA ASN A 42 2.78 9.46 -5.15
C ASN A 42 1.90 10.72 -5.20
N LEU A 43 0.59 10.57 -4.93
CA LEU A 43 -0.44 11.60 -4.94
C LEU A 43 -0.67 12.21 -6.32
N ILE A 44 -0.43 11.46 -7.41
CA ILE A 44 -0.75 11.92 -8.76
C ILE A 44 -2.26 11.96 -9.00
N THR A 45 -2.98 10.94 -8.54
CA THR A 45 -4.45 10.83 -8.54
C THR A 45 -5.04 10.54 -7.16
N GLY A 46 -4.20 10.17 -6.18
CA GLY A 46 -4.60 10.01 -4.78
C GLY A 46 -4.78 11.36 -4.08
N SER A 47 -5.58 11.38 -3.01
CA SER A 47 -5.81 12.56 -2.18
C SER A 47 -5.43 12.29 -0.73
N THR A 48 -4.79 13.26 -0.08
CA THR A 48 -4.49 13.21 1.36
C THR A 48 -5.75 13.19 2.22
N ASP A 49 -6.85 13.76 1.72
CA ASP A 49 -8.15 13.78 2.42
C ASP A 49 -8.68 12.36 2.66
N ASN A 50 -8.29 11.38 1.82
CA ASN A 50 -8.68 9.98 2.00
C ASN A 50 -7.95 9.28 3.16
N ILE A 51 -6.91 9.88 3.72
CA ILE A 51 -6.05 9.26 4.76
C ILE A 51 -5.76 10.20 5.93
N GLU A 52 -6.30 11.41 5.93
CA GLU A 52 -6.03 12.42 6.97
C GLU A 52 -6.47 11.94 8.36
N HIS A 53 -7.57 11.18 8.44
CA HIS A 53 -8.11 10.63 9.67
C HIS A 53 -7.20 9.57 10.30
N LEU A 54 -6.23 9.05 9.56
CA LEU A 54 -5.24 8.08 10.04
C LEU A 54 -3.99 8.74 10.62
N ALA A 55 -3.86 10.07 10.53
CA ALA A 55 -2.72 10.79 11.08
C ALA A 55 -2.59 10.54 12.60
N GLY A 56 -1.39 10.14 13.03
CA GLY A 56 -1.10 9.82 14.43
C GLY A 56 -1.45 8.38 14.85
N ASN A 57 -2.02 7.55 13.98
CA ASN A 57 -2.20 6.13 14.27
C ASN A 57 -0.86 5.39 14.19
N GLU A 58 -0.38 4.83 15.31
CA GLU A 58 0.89 4.10 15.39
C GLU A 58 0.97 2.86 14.49
N ASN A 59 -0.18 2.33 14.05
CA ASN A 59 -0.25 1.19 13.14
C ASN A 59 -0.31 1.58 11.67
N TYR A 60 -0.32 2.88 11.37
CA TYR A 60 -0.39 3.40 10.01
C TYR A 60 0.87 4.19 9.66
N GLU A 61 1.41 3.94 8.49
CA GLU A 61 2.54 4.67 7.94
C GLU A 61 2.24 5.05 6.49
N PHE A 62 2.32 6.33 6.17
CA PHE A 62 2.23 6.82 4.80
C PHE A 62 3.62 7.16 4.27
N ILE A 63 3.96 6.62 3.10
CA ILE A 63 5.22 6.93 2.42
C ILE A 63 4.88 7.46 1.03
N LYS A 64 5.24 8.73 0.79
CA LYS A 64 5.10 9.32 -0.55
C LYS A 64 6.10 8.66 -1.51
N HIS A 65 5.61 7.80 -2.41
CA HIS A 65 6.47 6.99 -3.27
C HIS A 65 5.82 6.67 -4.63
N ASP A 66 6.61 6.78 -5.69
CA ASP A 66 6.25 6.31 -7.03
C ASP A 66 6.64 4.85 -7.19
N VAL A 67 5.65 3.96 -7.28
CA VAL A 67 5.84 2.51 -7.42
C VAL A 67 6.62 2.07 -8.65
N THR A 68 6.76 2.95 -9.66
CA THR A 68 7.61 2.66 -10.83
C THR A 68 9.10 2.71 -10.50
N LYS A 69 9.46 3.23 -9.32
CA LYS A 69 10.80 3.22 -8.74
C LYS A 69 10.97 2.02 -7.80
N TYR A 70 12.21 1.69 -7.49
CA TYR A 70 12.53 0.62 -6.57
C TYR A 70 11.87 0.84 -5.20
N ILE A 71 11.12 -0.16 -4.73
CA ILE A 71 10.39 -0.09 -3.46
C ILE A 71 11.26 -0.71 -2.37
N TYR A 72 11.68 0.12 -1.42
CA TYR A 72 12.40 -0.32 -0.22
C TYR A 72 11.53 -0.12 1.02
N ILE A 73 11.31 -1.20 1.77
CA ILE A 73 10.55 -1.19 3.03
C ILE A 73 11.40 -1.85 4.12
N PRO A 74 11.70 -1.17 5.23
CA PRO A 74 12.41 -1.78 6.35
C PRO A 74 11.51 -2.80 7.08
N GLY A 75 12.12 -3.87 7.61
CA GLY A 75 11.39 -4.87 8.38
C GLY A 75 10.56 -5.84 7.54
N ARG A 76 9.56 -6.46 8.18
CA ARG A 76 8.66 -7.45 7.58
C ARG A 76 7.55 -6.80 6.77
N VAL A 77 7.15 -7.46 5.69
CA VAL A 77 5.90 -7.23 4.95
C VAL A 77 5.32 -8.61 4.68
N ASP A 78 4.10 -8.86 5.11
CA ASP A 78 3.41 -10.15 4.99
C ASP A 78 2.51 -10.18 3.75
N PHE A 79 1.89 -9.04 3.43
CA PHE A 79 0.95 -8.90 2.32
C PHE A 79 1.23 -7.65 1.49
N ILE A 80 1.08 -7.75 0.17
CA ILE A 80 1.19 -6.62 -0.76
C ILE A 80 -0.07 -6.48 -1.60
N PHE A 81 -0.77 -5.37 -1.41
CA PHE A 81 -1.96 -5.01 -2.17
C PHE A 81 -1.62 -3.93 -3.19
N HIS A 82 -1.55 -4.30 -4.47
CA HIS A 82 -1.15 -3.39 -5.54
C HIS A 82 -2.36 -2.70 -6.21
N PHE A 83 -2.78 -1.55 -5.68
CA PHE A 83 -3.91 -0.74 -6.19
C PHE A 83 -3.48 0.58 -6.86
N ALA A 84 -2.17 0.85 -6.99
CA ALA A 84 -1.70 2.05 -7.66
C ALA A 84 -2.02 1.98 -9.15
N SER A 85 -2.79 2.94 -9.65
CA SER A 85 -3.04 3.17 -11.08
C SER A 85 -3.80 4.49 -11.28
N PRO A 86 -3.49 5.31 -12.29
CA PRO A 86 -4.40 6.35 -12.77
C PRO A 86 -5.57 5.69 -13.51
N ALA A 87 -6.61 5.26 -12.79
CA ALA A 87 -7.56 4.26 -13.27
C ALA A 87 -8.86 4.81 -13.90
N SER A 88 -9.05 6.13 -13.99
CA SER A 88 -10.24 6.70 -14.62
C SER A 88 -10.07 6.87 -16.13
N PRO A 89 -11.17 6.84 -16.94
CA PRO A 89 -11.08 7.10 -18.37
C PRO A 89 -10.39 8.40 -18.76
N LEU A 90 -10.56 9.46 -17.94
CA LEU A 90 -9.89 10.73 -18.15
C LEU A 90 -8.39 10.61 -17.85
N ASP A 91 -8.02 9.97 -16.73
CA ASP A 91 -6.62 9.78 -16.35
C ASP A 91 -5.84 8.96 -17.38
N TYR A 92 -6.45 7.96 -18.01
CA TYR A 92 -5.78 7.18 -19.06
C TYR A 92 -5.38 8.03 -20.27
N LEU A 93 -6.18 9.06 -20.59
CA LEU A 93 -5.92 9.97 -21.70
C LEU A 93 -4.89 11.04 -21.32
N GLU A 94 -4.94 11.53 -20.08
CA GLU A 94 -4.02 12.57 -19.59
C GLU A 94 -2.65 12.01 -19.18
N LEU A 95 -2.63 10.78 -18.64
CA LEU A 95 -1.46 10.13 -18.05
C LEU A 95 -1.16 8.74 -18.66
N PRO A 96 -1.12 8.59 -20.01
CA PRO A 96 -0.97 7.28 -20.65
C PRO A 96 0.39 6.62 -20.36
N ILE A 97 1.46 7.42 -20.31
CA ILE A 97 2.82 6.92 -20.03
C ILE A 97 2.91 6.44 -18.58
N GLN A 98 2.33 7.19 -17.64
CA GLN A 98 2.31 6.84 -16.22
C GLN A 98 1.49 5.59 -16.00
N THR A 99 0.31 5.48 -16.63
CA THR A 99 -0.53 4.28 -16.60
C THR A 99 0.24 3.05 -17.08
N LEU A 100 0.90 3.14 -18.24
CA LEU A 100 1.72 2.05 -18.79
C LEU A 100 2.85 1.66 -17.83
N LYS A 101 3.58 2.65 -17.31
CA LYS A 101 4.69 2.41 -16.38
C LYS A 101 4.23 1.79 -15.08
N VAL A 102 3.13 2.24 -14.49
CA VAL A 102 2.61 1.66 -13.25
C VAL A 102 2.17 0.21 -13.50
N GLY A 103 1.40 -0.05 -14.56
CA GLY A 103 0.95 -1.40 -14.90
C GLY A 103 2.10 -2.39 -15.15
N SER A 104 3.24 -1.93 -15.68
CA SER A 104 4.41 -2.78 -15.95
C SER A 104 5.47 -2.72 -14.85
N LEU A 105 6.10 -1.56 -14.66
CA LEU A 105 7.20 -1.36 -13.70
C LEU A 105 6.70 -1.36 -12.27
N GLY A 106 5.54 -0.77 -11.99
CA GLY A 106 4.92 -0.80 -10.65
C GLY A 106 4.66 -2.23 -10.21
N THR A 107 4.00 -3.02 -11.05
CA THR A 107 3.77 -4.45 -10.82
C THR A 107 5.10 -5.21 -10.65
N HIS A 108 6.09 -4.96 -11.51
CA HIS A 108 7.40 -5.62 -11.42
C HIS A 108 8.08 -5.34 -10.07
N ASN A 109 8.08 -4.08 -9.62
CA ASN A 109 8.69 -3.70 -8.36
C ASN A 109 7.94 -4.27 -7.15
N ALA A 110 6.60 -4.28 -7.18
CA ALA A 110 5.77 -4.89 -6.13
C ALA A 110 6.04 -6.40 -6.00
N LEU A 111 6.11 -7.13 -7.13
CA LEU A 111 6.46 -8.55 -7.15
C LEU A 111 7.91 -8.79 -6.68
N GLY A 112 8.84 -7.91 -7.06
CA GLY A 112 10.22 -7.95 -6.57
C GLY A 112 10.31 -7.81 -5.05
N LEU A 113 9.53 -6.87 -4.48
CA LEU A 113 9.41 -6.72 -3.03
C LEU A 113 8.77 -7.95 -2.39
N ALA A 114 7.68 -8.49 -2.96
CA ALA A 114 7.01 -9.68 -2.45
C ALA A 114 7.99 -10.84 -2.31
N LYS A 115 8.75 -11.12 -3.39
CA LYS A 115 9.79 -12.14 -3.41
C LYS A 115 10.88 -11.90 -2.36
N ALA A 116 11.34 -10.66 -2.22
CA ALA A 116 12.40 -10.31 -1.26
C ALA A 116 11.95 -10.44 0.21
N LYS A 117 10.65 -10.30 0.47
CA LYS A 117 10.06 -10.37 1.81
C LYS A 117 9.45 -11.74 2.15
N GLY A 118 9.25 -12.60 1.15
CA GLY A 118 8.41 -13.79 1.31
C GLY A 118 6.93 -13.43 1.53
N ALA A 119 6.51 -12.25 1.06
CA ALA A 119 5.15 -11.77 1.20
C ALA A 119 4.23 -12.40 0.15
N THR A 120 2.94 -12.45 0.48
CA THR A 120 1.86 -12.79 -0.48
C THR A 120 1.41 -11.56 -1.25
#